data_AF-A0A8H5GAA2-F1
#
_entry.id   AF-A0A8H5GAA2-F1
#
_cell.length_a   1.000
_cell.length_b   1.000
_cell.length_c   1.000
_cell.angle_alpha   90.00
_cell.angle_beta   90.00
_cell.angle_gamma   90.00
#
_symmetry.space_group_name_H-M   'P 1'
#
loop_
_entity.id
_entity.type
_entity.pdbx_description
1 polymer ?
#
loop_
_entity_poly.entity_id
_entity_poly.type
_entity_poly.pdbx_seq_one_letter_code
_entity_poly.pdbx_strand_id
1 'polypeptide(L)'
;MSKEDEFRSMERELACLKDKTLKANARAELLADIEAERERLRGTYHTNVETMTCSCPSYLISRWLLCKHLVREVNRRTGNLPLNNLPFFHALRRNHFAPFYSIPEIHFKTEQEENFAASPELEFEQEDSQVQAASSPAHIHERSSPFCSDEDKLPLIELTKEVINPLVGNLLGDDEGESSKRVSIYHVFSCLTRHMPDGIYQMFFSSEYVEHTEENIQNMLGIIKQSQGVHPKLGKILKRAFDERNKTGKDITKEKRRRTTPRTWKDSNSVTLFMD
;
A
#
# COMPACT_ATOMS: atom_id res chain seq x y z
N MET A 1 2.53 -33.74 -1.93
CA MET A 1 3.86 -33.26 -2.38
C MET A 1 3.65 -32.07 -3.30
N SER A 2 4.46 -31.01 -3.18
CA SER A 2 4.43 -29.90 -4.14
C SER A 2 4.84 -30.40 -5.52
N LYS A 3 4.18 -29.91 -6.59
CA LYS A 3 4.58 -30.19 -7.97
C LYS A 3 6.03 -29.76 -8.19
N GLU A 4 6.79 -30.45 -9.04
CA GLU A 4 8.13 -30.01 -9.40
C GLU A 4 8.05 -28.64 -10.11
N ASP A 5 9.07 -27.82 -9.91
CA ASP A 5 9.06 -26.42 -10.34
C ASP A 5 9.03 -26.29 -11.88
N GLU A 6 9.53 -27.29 -12.62
CA GLU A 6 9.42 -27.38 -14.08
C GLU A 6 7.94 -27.44 -14.53
N PHE A 7 7.15 -28.31 -13.91
CA PHE A 7 5.71 -28.39 -14.17
C PHE A 7 5.00 -27.08 -13.83
N ARG A 8 5.38 -26.40 -12.75
CA ARG A 8 4.78 -25.10 -12.38
C ARG A 8 5.10 -24.01 -13.41
N SER A 9 6.33 -23.98 -13.92
CA SER A 9 6.73 -23.04 -14.97
C SER A 9 5.98 -23.32 -16.28
N MET A 10 5.85 -24.59 -16.67
CA MET A 10 5.09 -25.00 -17.85
C MET A 10 3.59 -24.67 -17.72
N GLU A 11 3.00 -24.86 -16.55
CA GLU A 11 1.60 -24.47 -16.29
C GLU A 11 1.39 -22.95 -16.44
N ARG A 12 2.34 -22.13 -15.98
CA ARG A 12 2.29 -20.66 -16.16
C ARG A 12 2.41 -20.26 -17.63
N GLU A 13 3.32 -20.88 -18.37
CA GLU A 13 3.48 -20.64 -19.80
C GLU A 13 2.18 -20.96 -20.56
N LEU A 14 1.60 -22.14 -20.30
CA LEU A 14 0.33 -22.55 -20.90
C LEU A 14 -0.82 -21.63 -20.52
N ALA A 15 -0.87 -21.13 -19.28
CA ALA A 15 -1.87 -20.17 -18.85
C ALA A 15 -1.74 -18.85 -19.63
N CYS A 16 -0.51 -18.33 -19.79
CA CYS A 16 -0.23 -17.12 -20.55
C CYS A 16 -0.62 -17.26 -22.03
N LEU A 17 -0.38 -18.43 -22.63
CA LEU A 17 -0.77 -18.72 -24.03
C LEU A 17 -2.28 -18.89 -24.20
N LYS A 18 -2.97 -19.48 -23.22
CA LYS A 18 -4.43 -19.69 -23.27
C LYS A 18 -5.23 -18.41 -23.05
N ASP A 19 -4.65 -17.43 -22.36
CA ASP A 19 -5.33 -16.17 -22.09
C ASP A 19 -5.42 -15.31 -23.36
N LYS A 20 -6.62 -15.29 -23.95
CA LYS A 20 -6.94 -14.50 -25.14
C LYS A 20 -7.14 -13.01 -24.85
N THR A 21 -7.22 -12.62 -23.59
CA THR A 21 -7.44 -11.22 -23.18
C THR A 21 -6.15 -10.40 -23.19
N LEU A 22 -4.99 -11.05 -23.05
CA LEU A 22 -3.69 -10.40 -23.07
C LEU A 22 -3.32 -9.89 -24.47
N LYS A 23 -2.86 -8.64 -24.53
CA LYS A 23 -2.25 -8.06 -25.74
C LYS A 23 -0.95 -8.81 -26.08
N ALA A 24 -0.61 -8.87 -27.37
CA ALA A 24 0.57 -9.59 -27.85
C ALA A 24 1.87 -9.16 -27.15
N ASN A 25 2.07 -7.85 -26.93
CA ASN A 25 3.27 -7.34 -26.26
C ASN A 25 3.35 -7.77 -24.79
N ALA A 26 2.24 -7.68 -24.04
CA ALA A 26 2.19 -8.11 -22.64
C ALA A 26 2.42 -9.62 -22.50
N ARG A 27 1.90 -10.41 -23.46
CA ARG A 27 2.17 -11.85 -23.52
C ARG A 27 3.66 -12.14 -23.78
N ALA A 28 4.29 -11.42 -24.70
CA ALA A 28 5.72 -11.59 -24.99
C ALA A 28 6.60 -11.26 -23.78
N GLU A 29 6.28 -10.19 -23.05
CA GLU A 29 6.97 -9.80 -21.82
C GLU A 29 6.83 -10.87 -20.73
N LEU A 30 5.61 -11.37 -20.48
CA LEU A 30 5.38 -12.45 -19.51
C LEU A 30 6.12 -13.74 -19.86
N LEU A 31 6.19 -14.10 -21.15
CA LEU A 31 6.93 -15.28 -21.59
C LEU A 31 8.44 -15.10 -21.40
N ALA A 32 8.97 -13.91 -21.68
CA ALA A 32 10.38 -13.59 -21.42
C ALA A 32 10.72 -13.67 -19.92
N ASP A 33 9.84 -13.20 -19.04
CA ASP A 33 10.00 -13.31 -17.59
C ASP A 33 10.00 -14.77 -17.10
N ILE A 34 9.15 -15.61 -17.68
CA ILE A 34 9.10 -17.05 -17.36
C ILE A 34 10.40 -17.74 -17.77
N GLU A 35 10.93 -17.41 -18.95
CA GLU A 35 12.18 -18.00 -19.44
C GLU A 35 13.38 -17.51 -18.61
N ALA A 36 13.44 -16.22 -18.29
CA ALA A 36 14.46 -15.68 -17.39
C ALA A 36 14.41 -16.35 -15.99
N GLU A 37 13.22 -16.70 -15.49
CA GLU A 37 13.06 -17.45 -14.24
C GLU A 37 13.48 -18.92 -14.36
N ARG A 38 13.41 -19.53 -15.56
CA ARG A 38 13.95 -20.88 -15.80
C ARG A 38 15.48 -20.90 -15.81
N GLU A 39 16.10 -19.91 -16.44
CA GLU A 39 17.55 -19.78 -16.51
C GLU A 39 18.19 -19.46 -15.16
N ARG A 40 17.43 -18.89 -14.21
CA ARG A 40 17.92 -18.63 -12.86
C ARG A 40 18.27 -19.94 -12.15
N LEU A 41 19.54 -20.03 -11.70
CA LEU A 41 20.04 -21.11 -10.85
C LEU A 41 19.19 -21.24 -9.58
N ARG A 42 18.28 -22.21 -9.60
CA ARG A 42 17.31 -22.45 -8.53
C ARG A 42 18.04 -22.72 -7.21
N GLY A 43 17.49 -22.18 -6.12
CA GLY A 43 18.07 -22.30 -4.77
C GLY A 43 19.12 -21.25 -4.43
N THR A 44 19.60 -20.46 -5.39
CA THR A 44 20.52 -19.36 -5.13
C THR A 44 19.74 -18.06 -5.02
N TYR A 45 19.46 -17.63 -3.79
CA TYR A 45 18.85 -16.31 -3.58
C TYR A 45 19.80 -15.22 -4.05
N HIS A 46 19.33 -14.35 -4.94
CA HIS A 46 20.08 -13.18 -5.37
C HIS A 46 20.28 -12.29 -4.15
N THR A 47 21.54 -12.10 -3.77
CA THR A 47 21.93 -11.36 -2.58
C THR A 47 22.89 -10.26 -3.02
N ASN A 48 22.42 -9.02 -2.98
CA ASN A 48 23.23 -7.86 -3.32
C ASN A 48 23.67 -7.19 -2.01
N VAL A 49 24.97 -7.23 -1.76
CA VAL A 49 25.58 -6.71 -0.52
C VAL A 49 25.69 -5.18 -0.52
N GLU A 50 25.85 -4.55 -1.69
CA GLU A 50 25.97 -3.09 -1.81
C GLU A 50 24.66 -2.38 -1.49
N THR A 51 23.54 -3.00 -1.85
CA THR A 51 22.20 -2.49 -1.54
C THR A 51 21.61 -3.12 -0.29
N MET A 52 22.30 -4.09 0.32
CA MET A 52 21.81 -4.91 1.43
C MET A 52 20.44 -5.54 1.15
N THR A 53 20.24 -6.03 -0.08
CA THR A 53 19.01 -6.67 -0.54
C THR A 53 19.17 -8.18 -0.79
N CYS A 54 18.13 -8.96 -0.53
CA CYS A 54 18.14 -10.40 -0.79
C CYS A 54 16.77 -10.89 -1.29
N SER A 55 16.74 -11.77 -2.29
CA SER A 55 15.49 -12.31 -2.83
C SER A 55 14.86 -13.43 -2.00
N CYS A 56 15.42 -13.74 -0.82
CA CYS A 56 14.88 -14.83 0.00
C CYS A 56 13.55 -14.47 0.68
N PRO A 57 12.65 -15.45 0.90
CA PRO A 57 11.35 -15.20 1.52
C PRO A 57 11.44 -14.45 2.86
N SER A 58 12.44 -14.76 3.69
CA SER A 58 12.63 -14.08 4.97
C SER A 58 12.88 -12.58 4.82
N TYR A 59 13.62 -12.16 3.79
CA TYR A 59 13.87 -10.74 3.50
C TYR A 59 12.65 -10.06 2.86
N LEU A 60 11.94 -10.77 1.99
CA LEU A 60 10.72 -10.25 1.34
C LEU A 60 9.57 -10.06 2.34
N ILE A 61 9.46 -10.93 3.34
CA ILE A 61 8.45 -10.83 4.41
C ILE A 61 8.77 -9.66 5.35
N SER A 62 10.05 -9.40 5.60
CA SER A 62 10.46 -8.25 6.42
C SER A 62 11.78 -7.68 5.94
N ARG A 63 11.71 -6.50 5.31
CA ARG A 63 12.88 -5.70 4.92
C ARG A 63 13.71 -5.24 6.13
N TRP A 64 13.13 -5.33 7.33
CA TRP A 64 13.74 -4.97 8.61
C TRP A 64 14.40 -6.16 9.33
N LEU A 65 14.39 -7.35 8.71
CA LEU A 65 15.11 -8.51 9.23
C LEU A 65 16.27 -8.84 8.30
N LEU A 66 17.48 -8.86 8.85
CA LEU A 66 18.65 -9.38 8.14
C LEU A 66 18.46 -10.88 7.90
N CYS A 67 18.45 -11.29 6.65
CA CYS A 67 18.37 -12.70 6.31
C CYS A 67 19.74 -13.38 6.49
N LYS A 68 19.73 -14.69 6.72
CA LYS A 68 20.95 -15.49 6.84
C LYS A 68 21.87 -15.39 5.61
N HIS A 69 21.31 -15.13 4.44
CA HIS A 69 22.09 -15.04 3.19
C HIS A 69 22.92 -13.77 3.15
N LEU A 70 22.34 -12.62 3.51
CA LEU A 70 23.06 -11.34 3.62
C LEU A 70 24.20 -11.45 4.63
N VAL A 71 23.92 -11.99 5.83
CA VAL A 71 24.94 -12.15 6.88
C VAL A 71 26.09 -13.05 6.40
N ARG A 72 25.77 -14.17 5.74
CA ARG A 72 26.78 -15.08 5.19
C ARG A 72 27.62 -14.44 4.08
N GLU A 73 26.99 -13.69 3.19
CA GLU A 73 27.67 -13.03 2.07
C GLU A 73 28.58 -11.91 2.55
N VAL A 74 28.10 -11.07 3.47
CA VAL A 74 28.92 -10.04 4.12
C VAL A 74 30.12 -10.67 4.82
N ASN A 75 29.88 -11.69 5.64
CA ASN A 75 30.97 -12.37 6.36
C ASN A 75 31.98 -13.01 5.41
N ARG A 76 31.53 -13.53 4.25
CA ARG A 76 32.44 -14.01 3.20
C ARG A 76 33.30 -12.87 2.63
N ARG A 77 32.71 -11.70 2.34
CA ARG A 77 33.44 -10.53 1.80
C ARG A 77 34.40 -9.90 2.82
N THR A 78 34.02 -9.86 4.09
CA THR A 78 34.84 -9.25 5.15
C THR A 78 35.83 -10.22 5.80
N GLY A 79 35.81 -11.51 5.43
CA GLY A 79 36.65 -12.53 6.05
C GLY A 79 36.25 -12.90 7.49
N ASN A 80 35.02 -12.56 7.91
CA ASN A 80 34.53 -12.86 9.25
C ASN A 80 34.04 -14.31 9.35
N LEU A 81 34.47 -15.04 10.39
CA LEU A 81 33.96 -16.37 10.69
C LEU A 81 32.63 -16.26 11.48
N PRO A 82 31.50 -16.72 10.92
CA PRO A 82 30.15 -16.43 11.45
C PRO A 82 29.81 -17.12 12.78
N LEU A 83 30.63 -18.07 13.24
CA LEU A 83 30.29 -18.90 14.39
C LEU A 83 30.55 -18.21 15.74
N ASN A 84 31.60 -17.39 15.84
CA ASN A 84 32.08 -16.90 17.15
C ASN A 84 32.30 -15.39 17.23
N ASN A 85 32.13 -14.66 16.12
CA ASN A 85 32.52 -13.24 16.07
C ASN A 85 31.31 -12.35 15.77
N LEU A 86 30.94 -11.53 16.76
CA LEU A 86 29.93 -10.46 16.67
C LEU A 86 30.32 -9.15 15.92
N PRO A 87 31.54 -8.93 15.35
CA PRO A 87 31.90 -7.65 14.72
C PRO A 87 30.93 -7.19 13.65
N PHE A 88 30.36 -8.12 12.88
CA PHE A 88 29.32 -7.81 11.91
C PHE A 88 28.15 -7.04 12.55
N PHE A 89 27.64 -7.52 13.68
CA PHE A 89 26.50 -6.88 14.35
C PHE A 89 26.90 -5.59 15.07
N HIS A 90 28.16 -5.45 15.50
CA HIS A 90 28.67 -4.20 16.06
C HIS A 90 28.88 -3.10 15.01
N ALA A 91 29.28 -3.48 13.79
CA ALA A 91 29.46 -2.55 12.67
C ALA A 91 28.14 -2.19 11.97
N LEU A 92 27.10 -3.01 12.15
CA LEU A 92 25.80 -2.82 11.53
C LEU A 92 25.07 -1.59 12.08
N ARG A 93 24.90 -0.57 11.24
CA ARG A 93 24.06 0.60 11.54
C ARG A 93 22.74 0.52 10.80
N ARG A 94 21.65 0.90 11.47
CA ARG A 94 20.31 0.98 10.86
C ARG A 94 20.07 2.41 10.37
N ASN A 95 19.58 2.52 9.15
CA ASN A 95 19.19 3.78 8.53
C ASN A 95 17.68 3.79 8.30
N HIS A 96 17.08 4.98 8.37
CA HIS A 96 15.66 5.18 8.03
C HIS A 96 15.41 5.21 6.51
N PHE A 97 16.47 5.40 5.72
CA PHE A 97 16.43 5.44 4.26
C PHE A 97 17.24 4.29 3.68
N ALA A 98 16.92 3.89 2.44
CA ALA A 98 17.67 2.86 1.75
C ALA A 98 19.11 3.32 1.44
N PRO A 99 20.13 2.47 1.61
CA PRO A 99 20.06 1.12 2.18
C PRO A 99 19.79 1.16 3.71
N PHE A 100 18.77 0.43 4.16
CA PHE A 100 18.31 0.40 5.56
C PHE A 100 19.36 -0.11 6.55
N TYR A 101 20.41 -0.73 6.02
CA TYR A 101 21.58 -1.16 6.77
C TYR A 101 22.82 -0.59 6.12
N SER A 102 23.72 -0.03 6.93
CA SER A 102 25.04 0.37 6.49
C SER A 102 26.10 -0.34 7.31
N ILE A 103 27.12 -0.83 6.61
CA ILE A 103 28.32 -1.43 7.18
C ILE A 103 29.48 -0.64 6.58
N PRO A 104 30.22 0.13 7.41
CA PRO A 104 31.24 1.04 6.90
C PRO A 104 32.26 0.35 5.99
N GLU A 105 32.70 -0.86 6.33
CA GLU A 105 33.72 -1.60 5.59
C GLU A 105 33.30 -1.98 4.16
N ILE A 106 32.00 -1.98 3.88
CA ILE A 106 31.43 -2.37 2.59
C ILE A 106 31.10 -1.13 1.74
N HIS A 107 30.52 -0.10 2.35
CA HIS A 107 29.94 1.03 1.62
C HIS A 107 30.91 2.20 1.40
N PHE A 108 32.02 2.29 2.17
CA PHE A 108 32.98 3.41 2.04
C PHE A 108 34.08 3.21 1.00
N LYS A 109 34.07 2.14 0.19
CA LYS A 109 35.21 1.85 -0.71
C LYS A 109 35.19 2.56 -2.07
N THR A 110 34.13 3.29 -2.43
CA THR A 110 33.95 3.68 -3.83
C THR A 110 34.51 5.06 -4.20
N GLU A 111 34.92 5.91 -3.25
CA GLU A 111 35.24 7.31 -3.60
C GLU A 111 36.74 7.66 -3.66
N GLN A 112 37.67 6.72 -3.38
CA GLN A 112 39.09 7.06 -3.27
C GLN A 112 40.06 6.43 -4.27
N GLU A 113 39.66 5.48 -5.12
CA GLU A 113 40.60 4.82 -6.04
C GLU A 113 40.54 5.30 -7.51
N GLU A 114 39.56 6.10 -7.92
CA GLU A 114 39.50 6.61 -9.31
C GLU A 114 40.24 7.95 -9.55
N ASN A 115 40.85 8.55 -8.52
CA ASN A 115 41.57 9.84 -8.65
C ASN A 115 43.11 9.74 -8.64
N PHE A 116 43.70 8.53 -8.78
CA PHE A 116 45.16 8.36 -8.85
C PHE A 116 45.69 7.70 -10.14
N ALA A 117 44.90 7.68 -11.21
CA ALA A 117 45.45 7.50 -12.55
C ALA A 117 45.87 8.89 -13.08
N ALA A 118 47.15 9.20 -12.88
CA ALA A 118 47.82 10.38 -13.39
C ALA A 118 47.47 10.63 -14.88
N SER A 119 46.86 11.78 -15.18
CA SER A 119 46.91 12.35 -16.51
C SER A 119 48.37 12.70 -16.82
N PRO A 120 48.96 12.21 -17.92
CA PRO A 120 50.17 12.81 -18.46
C PRO A 120 49.83 14.22 -18.91
N GLU A 121 50.66 15.15 -18.48
CA GLU A 121 50.81 16.50 -18.99
C GLU A 121 50.79 16.48 -20.54
N LEU A 122 49.71 16.98 -21.12
CA LEU A 122 49.56 17.19 -22.56
C LEU A 122 49.32 18.67 -22.76
N GLU A 123 50.37 19.34 -23.23
CA GLU A 123 50.34 20.72 -23.71
C GLU A 123 49.28 20.86 -24.81
N PHE A 124 48.34 21.78 -24.60
CA PHE A 124 47.28 22.09 -25.55
C PHE A 124 47.68 23.35 -26.33
N GLU A 125 48.15 23.15 -27.57
CA GLU A 125 48.17 24.24 -28.55
C GLU A 125 46.73 24.57 -28.98
N GLN A 126 46.48 25.87 -28.98
CA GLN A 126 45.21 26.50 -29.25
C GLN A 126 44.96 26.54 -30.76
N GLU A 127 43.94 25.82 -31.25
CA GLU A 127 43.33 26.12 -32.54
C GLU A 127 41.80 26.22 -32.41
N ASP A 128 41.33 27.39 -32.82
CA ASP A 128 39.94 27.76 -33.00
C ASP A 128 39.24 26.82 -33.97
N SER A 129 38.09 26.27 -33.58
CA SER A 129 37.04 25.93 -34.55
C SER A 129 35.65 25.84 -33.93
N GLN A 130 34.82 26.75 -34.43
CA GLN A 130 33.39 26.90 -34.30
C GLN A 130 32.66 25.65 -34.82
N VAL A 131 31.88 24.97 -33.99
CA VAL A 131 30.77 24.10 -34.47
C VAL A 131 29.56 24.23 -33.56
N GLN A 132 28.46 24.65 -34.17
CA GLN A 132 27.11 24.66 -33.63
C GLN A 132 26.60 23.22 -33.46
N ALA A 133 26.04 22.88 -32.30
CA ALA A 133 25.13 21.74 -32.20
C ALA A 133 24.04 21.96 -31.15
N ALA A 134 22.82 21.85 -31.66
CA ALA A 134 21.52 21.97 -31.02
C ALA A 134 21.40 21.34 -29.62
N SER A 135 20.84 22.13 -28.71
CA SER A 135 20.23 21.66 -27.47
C SER A 135 18.96 20.85 -27.78
N SER A 136 18.85 19.67 -27.18
CA SER A 136 17.57 18.98 -27.00
C SER A 136 17.42 18.62 -25.52
N PRO A 137 16.31 18.99 -24.88
CA PRO A 137 16.10 18.74 -23.46
C PRO A 137 15.77 17.26 -23.22
N ALA A 138 16.49 16.65 -22.29
CA ALA A 138 16.17 15.31 -21.78
C ALA A 138 14.82 15.34 -21.05
N HIS A 139 13.80 14.78 -21.70
CA HIS A 139 12.50 14.52 -21.09
C HIS A 139 12.66 13.32 -20.15
N ILE A 140 12.77 13.58 -18.85
CA ILE A 140 12.75 12.56 -17.80
C ILE A 140 11.35 11.96 -17.80
N HIS A 141 11.20 10.75 -18.34
CA HIS A 141 10.01 9.94 -18.17
C HIS A 141 10.14 9.22 -16.83
N GLU A 142 9.48 9.74 -15.80
CA GLU A 142 9.20 8.97 -14.58
C GLU A 142 8.40 7.72 -14.99
N ARG A 143 9.07 6.57 -14.98
CA ARG A 143 8.41 5.27 -15.02
C ARG A 143 7.73 5.06 -13.68
N SER A 144 6.44 5.34 -13.63
CA SER A 144 5.55 4.89 -12.57
C SER A 144 5.61 3.36 -12.47
N SER A 145 5.85 2.90 -11.24
CA SER A 145 5.86 1.49 -10.84
C SER A 145 4.54 0.79 -11.23
N PRO A 146 4.58 -0.40 -11.88
CA PRO A 146 3.38 -1.12 -12.31
C PRO A 146 2.77 -1.99 -11.21
N PHE A 147 3.12 -1.79 -9.93
CA PHE A 147 2.66 -2.60 -8.82
C PHE A 147 1.76 -1.82 -7.86
N CYS A 148 0.59 -1.43 -8.34
CA CYS A 148 -0.60 -1.25 -7.52
C CYS A 148 -1.77 -1.91 -8.23
N SER A 149 -2.12 -3.07 -7.71
CA SER A 149 -3.25 -3.90 -8.10
C SER A 149 -4.54 -3.10 -8.17
N ASP A 150 -5.32 -3.39 -9.20
CA ASP A 150 -6.73 -3.10 -9.32
C ASP A 150 -7.48 -3.53 -8.05
N GLU A 151 -7.75 -2.58 -7.16
CA GLU A 151 -8.81 -2.67 -6.16
C GLU A 151 -9.90 -1.69 -6.61
N ASP A 152 -10.97 -2.28 -7.14
CA ASP A 152 -12.34 -1.75 -7.17
C ASP A 152 -12.48 -0.23 -7.13
N LYS A 153 -12.31 0.40 -8.31
CA LYS A 153 -13.08 1.60 -8.64
C LYS A 153 -14.57 1.22 -8.67
N LEU A 154 -15.18 1.12 -7.51
CA LEU A 154 -16.62 1.32 -7.40
C LEU A 154 -16.91 2.67 -8.04
N PRO A 155 -17.89 2.78 -8.96
CA PRO A 155 -18.26 4.07 -9.49
C PRO A 155 -18.58 4.95 -8.28
N LEU A 156 -17.86 6.06 -8.18
CA LEU A 156 -18.29 7.18 -7.38
C LEU A 156 -19.64 7.58 -7.98
N ILE A 157 -20.71 7.01 -7.42
CA ILE A 157 -22.05 7.49 -7.67
C ILE A 157 -22.00 8.87 -7.04
N GLU A 158 -21.77 9.89 -7.87
CA GLU A 158 -22.34 11.20 -7.61
C GLU A 158 -23.83 10.94 -7.39
N LEU A 159 -24.21 10.76 -6.13
CA LEU A 159 -25.57 10.88 -5.67
C LEU A 159 -25.88 12.37 -5.83
N THR A 160 -26.18 12.73 -7.07
CA THR A 160 -26.87 13.96 -7.39
C THR A 160 -28.11 14.00 -6.50
N LYS A 161 -28.39 15.20 -5.99
CA LYS A 161 -29.40 15.52 -4.97
C LYS A 161 -30.85 15.21 -5.39
N GLU A 162 -31.07 14.43 -6.45
CA GLU A 162 -32.37 14.34 -7.14
C GLU A 162 -33.15 13.04 -6.89
N VAL A 163 -32.61 12.04 -6.17
CA VAL A 163 -33.31 10.73 -6.04
C VAL A 163 -33.83 10.43 -4.63
N ILE A 164 -33.60 11.30 -3.64
CA ILE A 164 -34.19 11.15 -2.29
C ILE A 164 -34.94 12.43 -1.90
N ASN A 165 -35.94 12.80 -2.72
CA ASN A 165 -37.15 13.55 -2.37
C ASN A 165 -37.92 13.77 -3.69
N PRO A 166 -39.10 13.16 -3.92
CA PRO A 166 -40.24 13.28 -3.00
C PRO A 166 -41.05 11.98 -2.86
N LEU A 167 -41.08 11.37 -1.66
CA LEU A 167 -42.06 10.30 -1.39
C LEU A 167 -42.59 10.28 0.06
N VAL A 168 -42.36 11.36 0.82
CA VAL A 168 -42.91 11.56 2.17
C VAL A 168 -43.74 12.87 2.22
N GLY A 169 -44.28 13.30 1.08
CA GLY A 169 -45.04 14.55 0.97
C GLY A 169 -46.56 14.45 1.08
N ASN A 170 -47.17 13.26 1.01
CA ASN A 170 -48.62 13.16 0.70
C ASN A 170 -49.48 12.44 1.74
N LEU A 171 -49.17 12.49 3.03
CA LEU A 171 -50.02 11.83 4.04
C LEU A 171 -50.37 12.64 5.30
N LEU A 172 -50.10 13.94 5.32
CA LEU A 172 -50.61 14.81 6.39
C LEU A 172 -51.23 16.05 5.75
N GLY A 173 -52.48 16.29 6.13
CA GLY A 173 -53.37 17.25 5.52
C GLY A 173 -52.88 18.69 5.59
N ASP A 174 -53.46 19.46 4.69
CA ASP A 174 -53.31 20.90 4.55
C ASP A 174 -53.76 21.59 5.85
N ASP A 175 -52.81 21.94 6.70
CA ASP A 175 -52.99 22.94 7.75
C ASP A 175 -51.97 24.05 7.50
N GLU A 176 -52.46 25.15 6.94
CA GLU A 176 -51.65 26.30 6.53
C GLU A 176 -51.12 27.05 7.75
N GLY A 177 -49.96 26.61 8.23
CA GLY A 177 -49.14 27.26 9.24
C GLY A 177 -47.81 27.73 8.65
N GLU A 178 -47.81 28.95 8.13
CA GLU A 178 -46.67 29.66 7.53
C GLU A 178 -45.51 29.81 8.54
N SER A 179 -44.57 28.86 8.55
CA SER A 179 -43.27 29.02 9.20
C SER A 179 -42.14 28.35 8.40
N SER A 180 -41.49 29.16 7.57
CA SER A 180 -40.04 29.20 7.35
C SER A 180 -39.31 27.84 7.37
N LYS A 181 -39.46 27.05 6.31
CA LYS A 181 -38.55 25.94 6.00
C LYS A 181 -37.27 26.49 5.37
N ARG A 182 -36.39 27.08 6.19
CA ARG A 182 -34.94 27.09 5.87
C ARG A 182 -34.44 25.66 6.03
N VAL A 183 -34.47 24.88 4.94
CA VAL A 183 -33.68 23.65 4.86
C VAL A 183 -32.21 24.06 4.90
N SER A 184 -31.70 24.06 6.13
CA SER A 184 -30.36 24.37 6.55
C SER A 184 -29.35 23.58 5.69
N ILE A 185 -28.62 24.29 4.81
CA ILE A 185 -27.47 23.80 4.05
C ILE A 185 -26.28 23.43 4.98
N TYR A 186 -26.45 23.50 6.30
CA TYR A 186 -25.39 23.32 7.29
C TYR A 186 -24.99 21.86 7.57
N HIS A 187 -25.55 20.87 6.88
CA HIS A 187 -25.20 19.47 7.15
C HIS A 187 -23.93 18.96 6.44
N VAL A 188 -23.10 19.86 5.88
CA VAL A 188 -21.99 19.45 5.01
C VAL A 188 -20.69 19.13 5.74
N PHE A 189 -20.44 19.56 6.99
CA PHE A 189 -19.22 19.15 7.71
C PHE A 189 -19.41 19.07 9.23
N SER A 190 -19.97 17.97 9.74
CA SER A 190 -19.94 17.64 11.18
C SER A 190 -18.69 16.86 11.62
N CYS A 191 -17.77 16.62 10.69
CA CYS A 191 -16.52 15.92 10.95
C CYS A 191 -15.37 16.91 11.07
N LEU A 192 -14.75 16.96 12.25
CA LEU A 192 -13.51 17.71 12.45
C LEU A 192 -12.33 16.77 12.20
N THR A 193 -11.46 17.13 11.25
CA THR A 193 -10.20 16.44 11.03
C THR A 193 -9.09 17.16 11.80
N ARG A 194 -8.42 16.47 12.72
CA ARG A 194 -7.21 16.98 13.37
C ARG A 194 -5.99 16.35 12.72
N HIS A 195 -5.06 17.20 12.29
CA HIS A 195 -3.76 16.76 11.79
C HIS A 195 -2.83 16.50 12.98
N MET A 196 -2.28 15.30 13.06
CA MET A 196 -1.25 14.95 14.03
C MET A 196 0.14 15.20 13.43
N PRO A 197 1.18 15.48 14.25
CA PRO A 197 2.52 15.84 13.77
C PRO A 197 3.25 14.73 12.99
N ASP A 198 2.76 13.49 13.07
CA ASP A 198 3.25 12.30 12.37
C ASP A 198 2.54 12.06 11.01
N GLY A 199 1.67 12.97 10.58
CA GLY A 199 0.88 12.82 9.35
C GLY A 199 -0.35 11.93 9.51
N ILE A 200 -0.69 11.52 10.74
CA ILE A 200 -1.92 10.76 11.00
C ILE A 200 -3.11 11.73 11.11
N TYR A 201 -4.20 11.41 10.41
CA TYR A 201 -5.46 12.14 10.50
C TYR A 201 -6.38 11.47 11.50
N GLN A 202 -6.86 12.24 12.48
CA GLN A 202 -7.93 11.80 13.38
C GLN A 202 -9.23 12.49 12.99
N MET A 203 -10.29 11.71 12.81
CA MET A 203 -11.64 12.20 12.57
C MET A 203 -12.43 12.19 13.88
N PHE A 204 -13.05 13.34 14.19
CA PHE A 204 -13.95 13.51 15.32
C PHE A 204 -15.35 13.82 14.79
N PHE A 205 -16.35 13.23 15.43
CA PHE A 205 -17.77 13.51 15.16
C PHE A 205 -18.30 14.44 16.25
N SER A 206 -19.09 15.45 15.86
CA SER A 206 -19.75 16.33 16.83
C SER A 206 -20.80 15.57 17.66
N SER A 207 -21.07 16.02 18.89
CA SER A 207 -22.07 15.38 19.77
C SER A 207 -23.44 15.37 19.12
N GLU A 208 -23.82 16.49 18.50
CA GLU A 208 -25.10 16.68 17.84
C GLU A 208 -25.27 15.70 16.67
N TYR A 209 -24.21 15.44 15.91
CA TYR A 209 -24.23 14.45 14.84
C TYR A 209 -24.44 13.03 15.36
N VAL A 210 -23.78 12.68 16.46
CA VAL A 210 -23.92 11.37 17.09
C VAL A 210 -25.35 11.18 17.62
N GLU A 211 -25.89 12.16 18.32
CA GLU A 211 -27.26 12.16 18.86
C GLU A 211 -28.30 12.03 17.74
N HIS A 212 -28.18 12.84 16.68
CA HIS A 212 -29.07 12.77 15.52
C HIS A 212 -28.98 11.40 14.81
N THR A 213 -27.79 10.83 14.71
CA THR A 213 -27.60 9.49 14.11
C THR A 213 -28.26 8.41 14.98
N GLU A 214 -28.13 8.53 16.30
CA GLU A 214 -28.78 7.63 17.27
C GLU A 214 -30.30 7.71 17.19
N GLU A 215 -30.87 8.92 17.13
CA GLU A 215 -32.31 9.12 16.96
C GLU A 215 -32.84 8.45 15.68
N ASN A 216 -32.16 8.68 14.54
CA ASN A 216 -32.52 8.05 13.26
C ASN A 216 -32.49 6.51 13.33
N ILE A 217 -31.50 5.96 14.04
CA ILE A 217 -31.41 4.53 14.30
C ILE A 217 -32.60 4.03 15.12
N GLN A 218 -32.98 4.74 16.19
CA GLN A 218 -34.12 4.37 17.02
C GLN A 218 -35.42 4.42 16.22
N ASN A 219 -35.59 5.42 15.35
CA ASN A 219 -36.73 5.53 14.45
C ASN A 219 -36.80 4.33 13.48
N MET A 220 -35.68 3.94 12.86
CA MET A 220 -35.63 2.74 12.01
C MET A 220 -35.99 1.46 12.78
N LEU A 221 -35.49 1.33 14.01
CA LEU A 221 -35.82 0.18 14.87
C LEU A 221 -37.29 0.17 15.29
N GLY A 222 -37.88 1.34 15.53
CA GLY A 222 -39.30 1.50 15.84
C GLY A 222 -40.18 0.96 14.72
N ILE A 223 -39.89 1.32 13.46
CA ILE A 223 -40.62 0.85 12.28
C ILE A 223 -40.52 -0.67 12.13
N ILE A 224 -39.32 -1.27 12.31
CA ILE A 224 -39.12 -2.71 12.12
C ILE A 224 -39.82 -3.56 13.19
N LYS A 225 -39.97 -3.02 14.41
CA LYS A 225 -40.61 -3.73 15.53
C LYS A 225 -42.14 -3.77 15.42
N GLN A 226 -42.74 -3.01 14.51
CA GLN A 226 -44.19 -3.02 14.32
C GLN A 226 -44.65 -4.38 13.76
N SER A 227 -45.75 -4.90 14.29
CA SER A 227 -46.32 -6.20 13.88
C SER A 227 -46.91 -6.20 12.46
N GLN A 228 -47.22 -5.02 11.93
CA GLN A 228 -47.85 -4.84 10.60
C GLN A 228 -46.88 -5.12 9.43
N GLY A 229 -45.60 -5.33 9.72
CA GLY A 229 -44.57 -5.49 8.71
C GLY A 229 -44.25 -4.18 7.99
N VAL A 230 -43.19 -4.20 7.19
CA VAL A 230 -42.77 -3.04 6.38
C VAL A 230 -42.98 -3.33 4.90
N HIS A 231 -43.23 -2.29 4.11
CA HIS A 231 -43.31 -2.43 2.66
C HIS A 231 -42.03 -3.09 2.10
N PRO A 232 -42.12 -4.08 1.18
CA PRO A 232 -40.95 -4.87 0.75
C PRO A 232 -39.77 -4.04 0.23
N LYS A 233 -40.06 -2.92 -0.47
CA LYS A 233 -39.02 -1.99 -0.94
C LYS A 233 -38.27 -1.34 0.22
N LEU A 234 -38.97 -0.89 1.25
CA LEU A 234 -38.37 -0.30 2.44
C LEU A 234 -37.60 -1.36 3.24
N GLY A 235 -38.14 -2.58 3.35
CA GLY A 235 -37.45 -3.71 3.97
C GLY A 235 -36.10 -4.02 3.33
N LYS A 236 -36.00 -4.00 1.99
CA LYS A 236 -34.71 -4.18 1.28
C LYS A 236 -33.69 -3.08 1.61
N ILE A 237 -34.13 -1.83 1.69
CA ILE A 237 -33.27 -0.69 2.03
C ILE A 237 -32.77 -0.79 3.47
N LEU A 238 -33.68 -1.02 4.42
CA LEU A 238 -33.34 -1.20 5.83
C LEU A 238 -32.37 -2.38 6.01
N LYS A 239 -32.63 -3.52 5.37
CA LYS A 239 -31.73 -4.67 5.43
C LYS A 239 -30.30 -4.31 5.01
N ARG A 240 -30.12 -3.59 3.90
CA ARG A 240 -28.78 -3.17 3.45
C ARG A 240 -28.09 -2.27 4.49
N ALA A 241 -28.81 -1.29 5.03
CA ALA A 241 -28.27 -0.39 6.05
C ALA A 241 -27.84 -1.15 7.33
N PHE A 242 -28.64 -2.13 7.78
CA PHE A 242 -28.27 -2.97 8.93
C PHE A 242 -27.10 -3.91 8.61
N ASP A 243 -27.01 -4.46 7.41
CA ASP A 243 -25.90 -5.33 6.99
C ASP A 243 -24.57 -4.55 6.98
N GLU A 244 -24.56 -3.33 6.43
CA GLU A 244 -23.40 -2.43 6.45
C GLU A 244 -23.00 -2.06 7.88
N ARG A 245 -23.97 -1.69 8.72
CA ARG A 245 -23.70 -1.38 10.13
C ARG A 245 -23.14 -2.59 10.90
N ASN A 246 -23.66 -3.79 10.65
CA ASN A 246 -23.17 -5.02 11.24
C ASN A 246 -21.74 -5.34 10.81
N LYS A 247 -21.38 -5.06 9.55
CA LYS A 247 -20.01 -5.17 9.06
C LYS A 247 -19.08 -4.22 9.83
N THR A 248 -19.41 -2.94 9.91
CA THR A 248 -18.65 -1.93 10.66
C THR A 248 -18.54 -2.31 12.15
N GLY A 249 -19.62 -2.81 12.77
CA GLY A 249 -19.62 -3.23 14.17
C GLY A 249 -18.69 -4.41 14.45
N LYS A 250 -18.55 -5.35 13.51
CA LYS A 250 -17.58 -6.45 13.60
C LYS A 250 -16.14 -5.93 13.54
N ASP A 251 -15.85 -4.99 12.65
CA ASP A 251 -14.52 -4.40 12.52
C ASP A 251 -14.12 -3.62 13.78
N ILE A 252 -15.04 -2.82 14.34
CA ILE A 252 -14.84 -2.12 15.63
C ILE A 252 -14.58 -3.12 16.75
N THR A 253 -15.34 -4.21 16.80
CA THR A 253 -15.17 -5.24 17.85
C THR A 253 -13.81 -5.95 17.70
N LYS A 254 -13.41 -6.26 16.47
CA LYS A 254 -12.09 -6.83 16.17
C LYS A 254 -10.97 -5.89 16.60
N GLU A 255 -11.12 -4.60 16.34
CA GLU A 255 -10.17 -3.57 16.75
C GLU A 255 -10.10 -3.43 18.28
N LYS A 256 -11.25 -3.39 18.98
CA LYS A 256 -11.29 -3.40 20.45
C LYS A 256 -10.59 -4.62 21.04
N ARG A 257 -10.82 -5.81 20.47
CA ARG A 257 -10.14 -7.05 20.90
C ARG A 257 -8.63 -6.98 20.70
N ARG A 258 -8.15 -6.37 19.62
CA ARG A 258 -6.71 -6.18 19.38
C ARG A 258 -6.05 -5.29 20.43
N ARG A 259 -6.80 -4.34 20.98
CA ARG A 259 -6.31 -3.44 22.06
C ARG A 259 -6.25 -4.11 23.42
N THR A 260 -7.16 -5.04 23.72
CA THR A 260 -7.22 -5.72 25.03
C THR A 260 -6.47 -7.04 25.08
N THR A 261 -6.28 -7.71 23.94
CA THR A 261 -5.55 -8.97 23.89
C THR A 261 -4.05 -8.68 24.01
N PRO A 262 -3.30 -9.37 24.89
CA PRO A 262 -1.85 -9.19 24.98
C PRO A 262 -1.25 -9.43 23.60
N ARG A 263 -0.55 -8.41 23.07
CA ARG A 263 0.08 -8.48 21.74
C ARG A 263 1.09 -9.61 21.75
N THR A 264 0.97 -10.54 20.81
CA THR A 264 1.97 -11.59 20.61
C THR A 264 2.99 -11.12 19.59
N TRP A 265 4.16 -11.76 19.53
CA TRP A 265 5.19 -11.45 18.51
C TRP A 265 4.67 -11.59 17.06
N LYS A 266 3.56 -12.31 16.85
CA LYS A 266 2.88 -12.45 15.56
C LYS A 266 2.08 -11.21 15.16
N ASP A 267 1.75 -10.36 16.13
CA ASP A 267 1.03 -9.10 15.91
C ASP A 267 1.97 -7.94 15.60
N SER A 268 3.29 -8.15 15.62
CA SER A 268 4.31 -7.17 15.21
C SER A 268 4.48 -7.16 13.69
N ASN A 269 3.62 -6.44 12.99
CA ASN A 269 3.80 -6.12 11.57
C ASN A 269 4.17 -4.65 11.41
N SER A 270 4.58 -4.24 10.22
CA SER A 270 5.02 -2.86 9.94
C SER A 270 3.93 -1.79 10.15
N VAL A 271 2.65 -2.19 10.28
CA VAL A 271 1.51 -1.30 10.49
C VAL A 271 1.18 -1.15 11.98
N THR A 272 1.35 -2.21 12.78
CA THR A 272 1.02 -2.24 14.21
C THR A 272 2.16 -1.80 15.11
N LEU A 273 3.38 -1.64 14.56
CA LEU A 273 4.58 -1.26 15.31
C LEU A 273 4.56 0.17 15.86
N PHE A 274 3.65 1.02 15.37
CA PHE A 274 3.59 2.46 15.69
C PHE A 274 2.34 2.89 16.49
N MET A 275 1.56 1.95 17.02
CA MET A 275 0.34 2.27 17.79
C MET A 275 0.54 2.26 19.31
N ASP A 276 1.69 2.73 19.78
CA ASP A 276 1.94 3.05 21.20
C ASP A 276 2.27 4.55 21.32
#